data_AF-A0A1C4XUR4-F1
#
_entry.id   AF-A0A1C4XUR4-F1
#
_cell.length_a   1.000
_cell.length_b   1.000
_cell.length_c   1.000
_cell.angle_alpha   90.00
_cell.angle_beta   90.00
_cell.angle_gamma   90.00
#
_symmetry.space_group_name_H-M   'P 1'
#
loop_
_entity.id
_entity.type
_entity.pdbx_description
1 polymer ?
#
loop_
_entity_poly.entity_id
_entity_poly.type
_entity_poly.pdbx_seq_one_letter_code
_entity_poly.pdbx_strand_id
1 'polypeptide(L)'
;MSKPPSHSDQPRSLAQPGRPGVTTHNPIKPAWTCGGCAGEWPCHTRRRELRAEYDRAPVSLALYLAAQLVDAAQDLVYVPAGNLYHRFLGWAR
;
A
#
# COMPACT_ATOMS: atom_id res chain seq x y z
N MET A 1 -64.40 13.39 -7.05
CA MET A 1 -63.29 13.47 -8.02
C MET A 1 -61.98 13.66 -7.26
N SER A 2 -61.23 12.59 -6.99
CA SER A 2 -59.87 12.67 -6.43
C SER A 2 -59.05 11.53 -7.03
N LYS A 3 -58.10 11.86 -7.91
CA LYS A 3 -57.18 10.94 -8.56
C LYS A 3 -55.93 10.82 -7.69
N PRO A 4 -55.50 9.63 -7.22
CA PRO A 4 -54.12 9.42 -6.83
C PRO A 4 -53.28 9.07 -8.07
N PRO A 5 -52.14 9.74 -8.33
CA PRO A 5 -51.16 9.23 -9.28
C PRO A 5 -50.43 8.02 -8.69
N SER A 6 -50.35 6.97 -9.50
CA SER A 6 -49.44 5.83 -9.34
C SER A 6 -48.00 6.24 -9.67
N HIS A 7 -47.05 5.48 -9.12
CA HIS A 7 -45.61 5.43 -9.38
C HIS A 7 -44.73 6.50 -8.70
N SER A 8 -44.11 6.08 -7.60
CA SER A 8 -42.66 6.14 -7.44
C SER A 8 -42.25 5.01 -6.50
N ASP A 9 -42.29 3.79 -7.06
CA ASP A 9 -41.42 2.71 -6.64
C ASP A 9 -39.99 3.18 -6.94
N GLN A 10 -39.38 3.87 -5.97
CA GLN A 10 -37.96 4.14 -6.02
C GLN A 10 -37.28 2.86 -5.52
N PRO A 11 -36.60 2.10 -6.39
CA PRO A 11 -35.82 0.98 -5.92
C PRO A 11 -34.76 1.52 -4.95
N ARG A 12 -34.80 0.98 -3.73
CA ARG A 12 -33.72 1.11 -2.73
C ARG A 12 -32.41 1.03 -3.48
N SER A 13 -31.64 2.13 -3.45
CA SER A 13 -30.33 2.27 -4.07
C SER A 13 -29.57 0.97 -3.85
N LEU A 14 -29.44 0.19 -4.93
CA LEU A 14 -28.67 -1.02 -4.96
C LEU A 14 -27.25 -0.61 -4.59
N ALA A 15 -26.75 -1.20 -3.51
CA ALA A 15 -25.37 -1.61 -3.34
C ALA A 15 -24.39 -0.94 -4.32
N GLN A 16 -23.76 0.15 -3.90
CA GLN A 16 -22.36 0.29 -4.27
C GLN A 16 -21.57 -0.35 -3.13
N PRO A 17 -21.19 -1.64 -3.25
CA PRO A 17 -20.06 -2.10 -2.46
C PRO A 17 -18.91 -1.15 -2.81
N GLY A 18 -18.37 -0.49 -1.80
CA GLY A 18 -17.21 0.35 -1.97
C GLY A 18 -16.19 -0.42 -2.81
N ARG A 19 -15.75 0.17 -3.92
CA ARG A 19 -14.47 -0.22 -4.48
C ARG A 19 -13.46 0.60 -3.69
N PRO A 20 -12.80 0.08 -2.64
CA PRO A 20 -11.54 0.66 -2.24
C PRO A 20 -10.61 0.51 -3.45
N GLY A 21 -10.48 1.56 -4.24
CA GLY A 21 -9.55 1.61 -5.35
C GLY A 21 -8.13 1.52 -4.80
N VAL A 22 -7.45 0.39 -5.07
CA VAL A 22 -5.99 0.18 -5.12
C VAL A 22 -5.15 0.92 -4.07
N THR A 23 -4.62 0.19 -3.08
CA THR A 23 -3.28 0.34 -2.42
C THR A 23 -3.31 -0.09 -0.95
N THR A 24 -3.23 -1.40 -0.65
CA THR A 24 -3.33 -1.84 0.76
C THR A 24 -2.16 -1.34 1.60
N HIS A 25 -0.91 -1.39 1.12
CA HIS A 25 0.25 -0.81 1.82
C HIS A 25 1.40 -0.41 0.87
N ASN A 26 1.10 0.36 -0.18
CA ASN A 26 2.09 0.81 -1.16
C ASN A 26 2.92 2.02 -0.66
N PRO A 27 4.13 2.27 -1.21
CA PRO A 27 4.90 3.45 -0.88
C PRO A 27 4.28 4.71 -1.49
N ILE A 28 4.20 5.78 -0.70
CA ILE A 28 3.92 7.14 -1.15
C ILE A 28 5.25 7.88 -1.18
N LYS A 29 5.72 8.20 -2.38
CA LYS A 29 6.93 9.01 -2.62
C LYS A 29 6.58 10.51 -2.63
N PRO A 30 7.52 11.43 -2.31
CA PRO A 30 8.90 11.17 -1.90
C PRO A 30 9.06 10.98 -0.38
N ALA A 31 7.97 11.00 0.39
CA ALA A 31 8.04 10.83 1.85
C ALA A 31 8.37 9.37 2.27
N TRP A 32 8.23 8.42 1.34
CA TRP A 32 8.34 6.98 1.59
C TRP A 32 7.46 6.53 2.75
N THR A 33 6.26 7.09 2.85
CA THR A 33 5.25 6.66 3.81
C THR A 33 4.38 5.58 3.21
N CYS A 34 3.68 4.82 4.04
CA CYS A 34 2.81 3.74 3.60
C CYS A 34 1.40 4.28 3.35
N GLY A 35 0.85 4.07 2.15
CA GLY A 35 -0.49 4.53 1.80
C GLY A 35 -1.63 3.89 2.59
N GLY A 36 -1.40 2.74 3.23
CA GLY A 36 -2.41 2.08 4.06
C GLY A 36 -2.42 2.50 5.52
N CYS A 37 -1.27 2.85 6.09
CA CYS A 37 -1.15 3.09 7.54
C CYS A 37 -0.43 4.39 7.92
N ALA A 38 -0.02 5.20 6.93
CA ALA A 38 0.74 6.43 7.09
C ALA A 38 2.12 6.32 7.78
N GLY A 39 2.50 5.14 8.31
CA GLY A 39 3.83 4.89 8.85
C GLY A 39 4.92 4.79 7.78
N GLU A 40 6.15 4.54 8.21
CA GLU A 40 7.29 4.34 7.32
C GLU A 40 7.08 3.13 6.39
N TRP A 41 7.27 3.31 5.09
CA TRP A 41 7.29 2.21 4.13
C TRP A 41 8.70 1.60 4.00
N PRO A 42 8.90 0.27 4.05
CA PRO A 42 7.89 -0.76 4.24
C PRO A 42 7.39 -0.83 5.69
N CYS A 43 6.07 -0.70 5.87
CA CYS A 43 5.45 -0.85 7.18
C CYS A 43 5.37 -2.33 7.58
N HIS A 44 5.12 -2.63 8.86
CA HIS A 44 5.06 -4.01 9.35
C HIS A 44 4.14 -4.92 8.52
N THR A 45 2.94 -4.44 8.14
CA THR A 45 2.02 -5.21 7.29
C THR A 45 2.62 -5.49 5.91
N ARG A 46 3.18 -4.48 5.23
CA ARG A 46 3.80 -4.70 3.91
C ARG A 46 4.99 -5.64 3.98
N ARG A 47 5.78 -5.62 5.06
CA ARG A 47 6.88 -6.57 5.25
C ARG A 47 6.37 -8.01 5.28
N ARG A 48 5.25 -8.26 5.97
CA ARG A 48 4.62 -9.59 6.02
C ARG A 48 4.05 -10.01 4.66
N GLU A 49 3.36 -9.09 3.98
CA GLU A 49 2.82 -9.33 2.63
C GLU A 49 3.93 -9.68 1.65
N LEU A 50 5.02 -8.90 1.63
CA LEU A 50 6.16 -9.14 0.75
C LEU A 50 6.85 -10.47 1.03
N ARG A 51 6.97 -10.89 2.30
CA ARG A 51 7.50 -12.23 2.61
C ARG A 51 6.59 -13.34 2.09
N ALA A 52 5.27 -13.20 2.23
CA ALA A 52 4.32 -14.19 1.72
C ALA A 52 4.31 -14.23 0.18
N GLU A 53 4.37 -13.07 -0.47
CA GLU A 53 4.42 -12.94 -1.93
C GLU A 53 5.68 -13.58 -2.53
N TYR A 54 6.82 -13.45 -1.85
CA TYR A 54 8.12 -13.95 -2.29
C TYR A 54 8.64 -15.16 -1.50
N ASP A 55 7.76 -15.92 -0.84
CA ASP A 55 8.16 -17.04 0.05
C ASP A 55 9.10 -18.05 -0.62
N ARG A 56 8.91 -18.27 -1.92
CA ARG A 56 9.73 -19.19 -2.75
C ARG A 56 10.82 -18.49 -3.55
N ALA A 57 11.01 -17.18 -3.37
CA ALA A 57 11.93 -16.34 -4.14
C ALA A 57 12.58 -15.24 -3.29
N PRO A 58 13.34 -15.59 -2.22
CA PRO A 58 13.94 -14.61 -1.30
C PRO A 58 14.96 -13.68 -1.98
N VAL A 59 15.68 -14.17 -2.99
CA VAL A 59 16.60 -13.34 -3.79
C VAL A 59 15.83 -12.25 -4.55
N SER A 60 14.69 -12.61 -5.13
CA SER A 60 13.84 -11.65 -5.85
C SER A 60 13.26 -10.59 -4.90
N LEU A 61 12.91 -10.97 -3.66
CA LEU A 61 12.50 -10.01 -2.63
C LEU A 61 13.63 -9.03 -2.29
N ALA A 62 14.84 -9.53 -2.09
CA ALA A 62 16.00 -8.69 -1.78
C ALA A 62 16.32 -7.72 -2.93
N LEU A 63 16.23 -8.18 -4.19
CA LEU A 63 16.44 -7.33 -5.36
C LEU A 63 15.38 -6.24 -5.48
N TYR A 64 14.10 -6.59 -5.28
CA TYR A 64 13.01 -5.63 -5.26
C TYR A 64 13.23 -4.55 -4.18
N LEU A 65 13.57 -4.97 -2.96
CA LEU A 65 13.81 -4.04 -1.85
C LEU A 65 15.09 -3.20 -2.03
N ALA A 66 16.11 -3.74 -2.69
CA ALA A 66 17.32 -3.00 -3.03
C ALA A 66 17.04 -1.89 -4.05
N ALA A 67 16.24 -2.16 -5.08
CA ALA A 67 15.81 -1.12 -6.03
C ALA A 67 15.02 0.00 -5.31
N GLN A 68 14.10 -0.38 -4.43
CA GLN A 68 13.34 0.59 -3.63
C GLN A 68 14.24 1.39 -2.67
N LEU A 69 15.29 0.78 -2.11
CA LEU A 69 16.28 1.47 -1.27
C LEU A 69 17.02 2.54 -2.07
N VAL A 70 17.47 2.23 -3.29
CA VAL A 70 18.19 3.18 -4.15
C VAL A 70 17.32 4.40 -4.43
N ASP A 71 16.07 4.19 -4.83
CA ASP A 71 15.13 5.30 -5.03
C ASP A 71 14.91 6.09 -3.72
N ALA A 72 14.77 5.40 -2.58
CA ALA A 72 14.56 6.05 -1.29
C ALA A 72 15.75 6.88 -0.83
N ALA A 73 16.97 6.45 -1.15
CA ALA A 73 18.18 7.20 -0.85
C ALA A 73 18.26 8.51 -1.64
N GLN A 74 17.61 8.60 -2.82
CA GLN A 74 17.51 9.83 -3.59
C GLN A 74 16.48 10.80 -3.01
N ASP A 75 15.37 10.30 -2.49
CA ASP A 75 14.31 11.15 -1.91
C ASP A 75 14.59 11.54 -0.44
N LEU A 76 15.25 10.66 0.32
CA LEU A 76 15.53 10.80 1.75
C LEU A 76 17.01 11.08 2.03
N VAL A 77 17.61 12.01 1.31
CA VAL A 77 19.05 12.33 1.37
C VAL A 77 19.57 12.69 2.78
N TYR A 78 18.68 13.11 3.67
CA TYR A 78 18.98 13.46 5.05
C TYR A 78 18.99 12.25 6.00
N VAL A 79 18.52 11.08 5.56
CA VAL A 79 18.51 9.85 6.36
C VAL A 79 19.82 9.09 6.15
N PRO A 80 20.53 8.69 7.23
CA PRO A 80 21.76 7.91 7.10
C PRO A 80 21.54 6.60 6.33
N ALA A 81 22.49 6.27 5.43
CA ALA A 81 22.40 5.07 4.58
C ALA A 81 22.22 3.77 5.37
N GLY A 82 22.84 3.65 6.56
CA GLY A 82 22.66 2.50 7.45
C GLY A 82 21.20 2.34 7.90
N ASN A 83 20.51 3.44 8.21
CA ASN A 83 19.12 3.41 8.63
C ASN A 83 18.20 2.95 7.47
N LEU A 84 18.46 3.44 6.26
CA LEU A 84 17.75 2.98 5.06
C LEU A 84 18.02 1.49 4.79
N TYR A 85 19.27 1.04 4.90
CA TYR A 85 19.60 -0.39 4.76
C TYR A 85 18.83 -1.26 5.77
N HIS A 86 18.82 -0.90 7.05
CA HIS A 86 18.08 -1.65 8.07
C HIS A 86 16.58 -1.65 7.82
N ARG A 87 16.02 -0.51 7.37
CA ARG A 87 14.59 -0.35 7.08
C ARG A 87 14.13 -1.22 5.90
N PHE A 88 14.90 -1.27 4.81
CA PHE A 88 14.51 -1.99 3.59
C PHE A 88 14.99 -3.45 3.61
N LEU A 89 16.26 -3.73 3.92
CA LEU A 89 16.89 -5.05 3.78
C LEU A 89 17.15 -5.76 5.11
N GLY A 90 17.15 -5.04 6.24
CA GLY A 90 17.50 -5.60 7.55
C GLY A 90 16.61 -6.75 8.03
N TRP A 91 15.45 -6.94 7.41
CA TRP A 91 14.46 -7.95 7.75
C TRP A 91 14.17 -8.95 6.62
N ALA A 92 14.74 -8.76 5.43
CA ALA A 92 14.44 -9.52 4.21
C ALA A 92 15.23 -10.83 4.10
N ARG A 93 15.58 -11.44 5.23
CA ARG A 93 16.36 -12.67 5.33
C ARG A 93 15.48 -13.83 5.79
#